data_AF-A0A0G4G1A7-F1
#
_entry.id   AF-A0A0G4G1A7-F1
#
_cell.length_a   1.000
_cell.length_b   1.000
_cell.length_c   1.000
_cell.angle_alpha   90.00
_cell.angle_beta   90.00
_cell.angle_gamma   90.00
#
_symmetry.space_group_name_H-M   'P 1'
#
loop_
_entity.id
_entity.type
_entity.pdbx_description
1 polymer ?
#
loop_
_entity_poly.entity_id
_entity_poly.type
_entity_poly.pdbx_seq_one_letter_code
_entity_poly.pdbx_strand_id
1 'polypeptide(L)'
;MASTYAAIEETQTSQYQLLRIRVLNEYLNMPHHERLPPPFNLIAVVVSEPLRYLASLISEQRREQSSLCRIAFWSMKAVYSTVDALLVAVAFTPVLIFKTLEDLPQKIREGDYCAVLCTPLLILLVPVGLLCQYADQTVSLFSSDNLSSDATETDSPWMADERREARGAFKDSIDKWIEAADHHDSTSPDIMAALRDPGSLDEDG
;
A
#
# COMPACT_ATOMS: atom_id res chain seq x y z
N MET A 1 8.24 30.11 49.17
CA MET A 1 7.78 29.32 48.00
C MET A 1 8.15 29.95 46.66
N ALA A 2 7.99 31.26 46.45
CA ALA A 2 8.33 31.90 45.17
C ALA A 2 9.83 31.79 44.79
N SER A 3 10.74 31.98 45.75
CA SER A 3 12.20 31.91 45.50
C SER A 3 12.70 30.49 45.17
N THR A 4 12.13 29.46 45.79
CA THR A 4 12.47 28.06 45.49
C THR A 4 11.88 27.61 44.16
N TYR A 5 10.75 28.19 43.72
CA TYR A 5 10.13 27.86 42.44
C TYR A 5 10.98 28.35 41.26
N ALA A 6 11.50 29.58 41.31
CA ALA A 6 12.33 30.14 40.25
C ALA A 6 13.61 29.32 39.99
N ALA A 7 14.27 28.85 41.06
CA ALA A 7 15.46 27.99 40.92
C ALA A 7 15.13 26.58 40.38
N ILE A 8 13.94 26.05 40.70
CA ILE A 8 13.47 24.76 40.18
C ILE A 8 13.05 24.89 38.71
N GLU A 9 12.43 26.00 38.32
CA GLU A 9 12.01 26.26 36.94
C GLU A 9 13.20 26.37 35.97
N GLU A 10 14.28 27.05 36.40
CA GLU A 10 15.51 27.16 35.61
C GLU A 10 16.21 25.80 35.42
N THR A 11 16.21 24.95 36.44
CA THR A 11 16.78 23.60 36.34
C THR A 11 15.88 22.65 35.55
N GLN A 12 14.55 22.72 35.71
CA GLN A 12 13.60 21.88 35.00
C GLN A 12 13.53 22.19 33.50
N THR A 13 13.69 23.44 33.09
CA THR A 13 13.68 23.81 31.66
C THR A 13 14.81 23.13 30.90
N SER A 14 16.04 23.12 31.45
CA SER A 14 17.16 22.41 30.83
C SER A 14 16.92 20.88 30.76
N GLN A 15 16.37 20.29 31.82
CA GLN A 15 16.02 18.86 31.87
C GLN A 15 14.92 18.51 30.87
N TYR A 16 13.93 19.38 30.70
CA TYR A 16 12.85 19.20 29.75
C TYR A 16 13.36 19.24 28.30
N GLN A 17 14.27 20.16 27.97
CA GLN A 17 14.87 20.23 26.64
C GLN A 17 15.65 18.95 26.32
N LEU A 18 16.41 18.42 27.29
CA LEU A 18 17.17 17.18 27.11
C LEU A 18 16.23 15.97 26.94
N LEU A 19 15.14 15.90 27.70
CA LEU A 19 14.13 14.86 27.56
C LEU A 19 13.46 14.92 26.18
N ARG A 20 13.11 16.12 25.71
CA ARG A 20 12.52 16.34 24.39
C ARG A 20 13.42 15.86 23.26
N ILE A 21 14.72 16.17 23.32
CA ILE A 21 15.70 15.71 22.32
C ILE A 21 15.81 14.19 22.36
N ARG A 22 15.85 13.58 23.56
CA ARG A 22 15.91 12.12 23.70
C ARG A 22 14.69 11.45 23.07
N VAL A 23 13.48 11.91 23.39
CA VAL A 23 12.23 11.37 22.83
C VAL A 23 12.20 11.54 21.30
N LEU A 24 12.64 12.68 20.79
CA LEU A 24 12.71 12.91 19.35
C LEU A 24 13.72 11.97 18.67
N ASN A 25 14.90 11.79 19.26
CA ASN A 25 15.92 10.89 18.75
C ASN A 25 15.47 9.42 18.79
N GLU A 26 14.72 9.02 19.81
CA GLU A 26 14.13 7.69 19.92
C GLU A 26 13.07 7.47 18.82
N TYR A 27 12.22 8.47 18.56
CA TYR A 27 11.25 8.43 17.47
C TYR A 27 11.90 8.38 16.08
N LEU A 28 13.01 9.11 15.87
CA LEU A 28 13.75 9.11 14.61
C LEU A 28 14.51 7.79 14.37
N ASN A 29 15.00 7.13 15.41
CA ASN A 29 15.67 5.83 15.27
C ASN A 29 14.69 4.64 15.26
N MET A 30 13.42 4.87 15.57
CA MET A 30 12.40 3.84 15.53
C MET A 30 12.20 3.32 14.08
N PRO A 31 12.07 2.00 13.89
CA PRO A 31 11.74 1.42 12.59
C PRO A 31 10.46 2.03 12.01
N HIS A 32 10.40 2.18 10.68
CA HIS A 32 9.28 2.89 10.03
C HIS A 32 7.90 2.24 10.29
N HIS A 33 7.84 0.94 10.56
CA HIS A 33 6.58 0.24 10.87
C HIS A 33 6.05 0.56 12.27
N GLU A 34 6.92 0.90 13.23
CA GLU A 34 6.53 1.24 14.60
C GLU A 34 6.14 2.71 14.79
N ARG A 35 6.42 3.58 13.80
CA ARG A 35 6.12 5.03 13.87
C ARG A 35 4.63 5.34 13.73
N LEU A 36 3.82 4.37 13.31
CA LEU A 36 2.40 4.54 13.10
C LEU A 36 1.64 4.54 14.43
N PRO A 37 0.55 5.33 14.57
CA PRO A 37 -0.23 5.36 15.79
C PRO A 37 -0.72 3.96 16.17
N PRO A 38 -0.96 3.66 17.45
CA PRO A 38 -1.29 2.32 17.95
C PRO A 38 -2.36 1.52 17.16
N PRO A 39 -3.45 2.12 16.64
CA PRO A 39 -4.40 1.36 15.82
C PRO A 39 -3.85 1.00 14.43
N PHE A 40 -2.93 1.80 13.88
CA PHE A 40 -2.36 1.60 12.54
C PHE A 40 -1.07 0.77 12.56
N ASN A 41 -0.38 0.67 13.70
CA ASN A 41 0.80 -0.18 13.86
C ASN A 41 0.48 -1.66 13.58
N LEU A 42 -0.71 -2.13 13.99
CA LEU A 42 -1.12 -3.52 13.77
C LEU A 42 -1.32 -3.81 12.27
N ILE A 43 -1.93 -2.87 11.54
CA ILE A 43 -2.09 -2.96 10.09
C ILE A 43 -0.71 -2.90 9.42
N ALA A 44 0.16 -2.00 9.87
CA ALA A 44 1.52 -1.88 9.35
C ALA A 44 2.28 -3.19 9.52
N VAL A 45 2.33 -3.76 10.73
CA VAL A 45 3.04 -5.02 10.99
C VAL A 45 2.43 -6.18 10.19
N VAL A 46 1.10 -6.29 10.15
CA VAL A 46 0.41 -7.36 9.41
C VAL A 46 0.63 -7.26 7.90
N VAL A 47 0.82 -6.06 7.36
CA VAL A 47 0.97 -5.83 5.91
C VAL A 47 2.44 -5.71 5.49
N SER A 48 3.28 -5.02 6.25
CA SER A 48 4.65 -4.65 5.90
C SER A 48 5.64 -5.80 6.05
N GLU A 49 5.49 -6.66 7.06
CA GLU A 49 6.34 -7.84 7.23
C GLU A 49 6.21 -8.83 6.06
N PRO A 50 4.99 -9.26 5.67
CA PRO A 50 4.84 -10.11 4.48
C PRO A 50 5.25 -9.39 3.19
N LEU A 51 5.02 -8.08 3.04
CA LEU A 51 5.56 -7.29 1.91
C LEU A 51 7.07 -7.37 1.83
N ARG A 52 7.75 -7.20 2.97
CA ARG A 52 9.22 -7.16 3.02
C ARG A 52 9.83 -8.53 2.74
N TYR A 53 9.23 -9.58 3.30
CA TYR A 53 9.61 -10.96 3.00
C TYR A 53 9.39 -11.31 1.52
N LEU A 54 8.30 -10.83 0.93
CA LEU A 54 8.04 -10.96 -0.51
C LEU A 54 9.04 -10.18 -1.35
N ALA A 55 9.37 -8.94 -0.97
CA ALA A 55 10.37 -8.15 -1.67
C ALA A 55 11.74 -8.84 -1.65
N SER A 56 12.13 -9.44 -0.52
CA SER A 56 13.36 -10.24 -0.45
C SER A 56 13.28 -11.48 -1.35
N LEU A 57 12.16 -12.22 -1.32
CA LEU A 57 11.94 -13.39 -2.19
C LEU A 57 12.00 -13.03 -3.68
N ILE A 58 11.35 -11.93 -4.09
CA ILE A 58 11.39 -11.44 -5.47
C ILE A 58 12.81 -11.03 -5.85
N SER A 59 13.56 -10.38 -4.96
CA SER A 59 14.94 -9.94 -5.22
C SER A 59 15.91 -11.12 -5.42
N GLU A 60 15.71 -12.20 -4.68
CA GLU A 60 16.53 -13.42 -4.73
C GLU A 60 16.15 -14.29 -5.94
N GLN A 61 14.86 -14.36 -6.26
CA GLN A 61 14.31 -15.19 -7.32
C GLN A 61 14.40 -14.55 -8.72
N ARG A 62 14.66 -13.23 -8.82
CA ARG A 62 14.86 -12.53 -10.11
C ARG A 62 16.05 -13.05 -10.93
N ARG A 63 16.94 -13.85 -10.34
CA ARG A 63 18.07 -14.47 -11.04
C ARG A 63 17.75 -15.82 -11.69
N GLU A 64 16.68 -16.51 -11.29
CA GLU A 64 16.33 -17.84 -11.80
C GLU A 64 14.82 -18.00 -12.07
N GLN A 65 14.44 -17.92 -13.35
CA GLN A 65 13.18 -18.37 -13.98
C GLN A 65 11.86 -17.55 -13.81
N SER A 66 11.23 -17.28 -14.97
CA SER A 66 10.09 -16.37 -15.17
C SER A 66 8.70 -16.91 -14.78
N SER A 67 8.55 -18.21 -14.51
CA SER A 67 7.25 -18.83 -14.19
C SER A 67 6.92 -18.72 -12.70
N LEU A 68 7.88 -19.02 -11.82
CA LEU A 68 7.66 -18.95 -10.37
C LEU A 68 7.43 -17.51 -9.90
N CYS A 69 8.15 -16.54 -10.48
CA CYS A 69 7.91 -15.13 -10.19
C CYS A 69 6.50 -14.67 -10.59
N ARG A 70 5.96 -15.19 -11.71
CA ARG A 70 4.57 -14.92 -12.12
C ARG A 70 3.58 -15.53 -11.13
N ILE A 71 3.79 -16.79 -10.73
CA ILE A 71 2.93 -17.46 -9.74
C ILE A 71 2.95 -16.70 -8.40
N ALA A 72 4.14 -16.30 -7.94
CA ALA A 72 4.31 -15.52 -6.71
C ALA A 72 3.67 -14.13 -6.79
N PHE A 73 3.80 -13.45 -7.93
CA PHE A 73 3.13 -12.16 -8.16
C PHE A 73 1.61 -12.29 -8.12
N TRP A 74 1.06 -13.34 -8.74
CA TRP A 74 -0.37 -13.57 -8.75
C TRP A 74 -0.90 -14.03 -7.39
N SER A 75 -0.17 -14.88 -6.67
CA SER A 75 -0.54 -15.27 -5.31
C SER A 75 -0.52 -14.05 -4.37
N MET A 76 0.47 -13.18 -4.52
CA MET A 76 0.54 -11.91 -3.80
C MET A 76 -0.67 -11.02 -4.08
N LYS A 77 -1.00 -10.79 -5.36
CA LYS A 77 -2.18 -10.01 -5.75
C LYS A 77 -3.48 -10.60 -5.19
N ALA A 78 -3.63 -11.92 -5.21
CA ALA A 78 -4.77 -12.60 -4.63
C ALA A 78 -4.86 -12.42 -3.11
N VAL A 79 -3.73 -12.51 -2.39
CA VAL A 79 -3.69 -12.27 -0.94
C VAL A 79 -4.03 -10.81 -0.59
N TYR A 80 -3.52 -9.82 -1.32
CA TYR A 80 -3.91 -8.42 -1.06
C TYR A 80 -5.38 -8.19 -1.31
N SER A 81 -5.90 -8.74 -2.41
CA SER A 81 -7.31 -8.68 -2.75
C SER A 81 -8.19 -9.30 -1.66
N THR A 82 -7.82 -10.45 -1.10
CA THR A 82 -8.61 -11.10 -0.04
C THR A 82 -8.56 -10.32 1.26
N VAL A 83 -7.40 -9.74 1.61
CA VAL A 83 -7.25 -8.86 2.77
C VAL A 83 -8.08 -7.59 2.62
N ASP A 84 -8.07 -6.96 1.44
CA ASP A 84 -8.86 -5.76 1.15
C ASP A 84 -10.37 -6.06 1.23
N ALA A 85 -10.82 -7.14 0.60
CA ALA A 85 -12.21 -7.59 0.69
C ALA A 85 -12.63 -7.90 2.15
N LEU A 86 -11.74 -8.51 2.94
CA LEU A 86 -11.97 -8.76 4.36
C LEU A 86 -12.05 -7.47 5.17
N LEU A 87 -11.17 -6.50 4.92
CA LEU A 87 -11.19 -5.19 5.59
C LEU A 87 -12.46 -4.42 5.26
N VAL A 88 -12.87 -4.40 3.99
CA VAL A 88 -14.15 -3.83 3.55
C VAL A 88 -15.30 -4.54 4.26
N ALA A 89 -15.31 -5.87 4.27
CA ALA A 89 -16.33 -6.63 4.99
C ALA A 89 -16.37 -6.24 6.47
N VAL A 90 -15.24 -6.25 7.18
CA VAL A 90 -15.17 -5.91 8.61
C VAL A 90 -15.58 -4.45 8.87
N ALA A 91 -15.20 -3.50 8.01
CA ALA A 91 -15.52 -2.09 8.17
C ALA A 91 -17.01 -1.79 7.97
N PHE A 92 -17.66 -2.46 7.01
CA PHE A 92 -19.06 -2.18 6.64
C PHE A 92 -20.08 -3.14 7.26
N THR A 93 -19.64 -4.30 7.77
CA THR A 93 -20.52 -5.27 8.44
C THR A 93 -21.26 -4.68 9.64
N PRO A 94 -20.62 -3.90 10.54
CA PRO A 94 -21.33 -3.28 11.66
C PRO A 94 -22.47 -2.36 11.21
N VAL A 95 -22.28 -1.57 10.14
CA VAL A 95 -23.31 -0.65 9.63
C VAL A 95 -24.55 -1.41 9.14
N LEU A 96 -24.34 -2.51 8.43
CA LEU A 96 -25.43 -3.37 7.98
C LEU A 96 -26.13 -4.06 9.16
N ILE A 97 -25.35 -4.58 10.12
CA ILE A 97 -25.87 -5.20 11.33
C ILE A 97 -26.75 -4.22 12.10
N PHE A 98 -26.30 -2.98 12.32
CA PHE A 98 -27.06 -1.97 13.05
C PHE A 98 -28.38 -1.61 12.35
N LYS A 99 -28.38 -1.44 11.02
CA LYS A 99 -29.62 -1.21 10.27
C LYS A 99 -30.59 -2.37 10.41
N THR A 100 -30.11 -3.61 10.27
CA THR A 100 -30.98 -4.79 10.42
C THR A 100 -31.52 -4.97 11.85
N LEU A 101 -30.73 -4.58 12.86
CA LEU A 101 -31.15 -4.59 14.26
C LEU A 101 -32.21 -3.54 14.56
N GLU A 102 -32.21 -2.41 13.85
CA GLU A 102 -33.21 -1.35 14.00
C GLU A 102 -34.59 -1.79 13.49
N ASP A 103 -34.63 -2.62 12.44
CA ASP A 103 -35.87 -3.17 11.86
C ASP A 103 -36.43 -4.37 12.65
N LEU A 104 -35.58 -5.04 13.43
CA LEU A 104 -35.92 -6.27 14.17
C LEU A 104 -37.13 -6.11 15.12
N PRO A 105 -37.25 -5.04 15.94
CA PRO A 105 -38.37 -4.87 16.85
C PRO A 105 -39.70 -4.67 16.13
N GLN A 106 -39.69 -4.04 14.95
CA GLN A 106 -40.87 -3.83 14.14
C GLN A 106 -41.36 -5.17 13.55
N LYS A 107 -40.44 -5.97 13.02
CA LYS A 107 -40.71 -7.34 12.55
C LYS A 107 -41.29 -8.26 13.63
N ILE A 108 -40.80 -8.14 14.86
CA ILE A 108 -41.33 -8.89 16.01
C ILE A 108 -42.77 -8.46 16.34
N ARG A 109 -43.08 -7.16 16.28
CA ARG A 109 -44.46 -6.65 16.49
C ARG A 109 -45.43 -7.12 15.42
N GLU A 110 -44.96 -7.29 14.19
CA GLU A 110 -45.75 -7.81 13.06
C GLU A 110 -45.94 -9.34 13.14
N GLY A 111 -45.26 -10.03 14.06
CA GLY A 111 -45.36 -11.48 14.23
C GLY A 111 -44.59 -12.29 13.19
N ASP A 112 -43.70 -11.66 12.41
CA ASP A 112 -42.90 -12.30 11.37
C ASP A 112 -41.60 -12.91 11.95
N TYR A 113 -41.76 -13.94 12.77
CA TYR A 113 -40.63 -14.61 13.43
C TYR A 113 -39.69 -15.34 12.45
N CYS A 114 -40.20 -15.73 11.28
CA CYS A 114 -39.40 -16.38 10.24
C CYS A 114 -38.33 -15.42 9.71
N ALA A 115 -38.69 -14.17 9.41
CA ALA A 115 -37.74 -13.15 8.98
C ALA A 115 -36.69 -12.84 10.06
N VAL A 116 -37.10 -12.76 11.33
CA VAL A 116 -36.18 -12.54 12.47
C VAL A 116 -35.13 -13.65 12.55
N LEU A 117 -35.54 -14.91 12.37
CA LEU A 117 -34.64 -16.06 12.41
C LEU A 117 -33.69 -16.11 11.19
N CYS A 118 -34.13 -15.63 10.03
CA CYS A 118 -33.31 -15.52 8.82
C CYS A 118 -32.29 -14.36 8.87
N THR A 119 -32.53 -13.34 9.69
CA THR A 119 -31.69 -12.13 9.78
C THR A 119 -30.22 -12.44 10.14
N PRO A 120 -29.89 -13.22 11.19
CA PRO A 120 -28.50 -13.58 11.48
C PRO A 120 -27.86 -14.42 10.37
N LEU A 121 -28.64 -15.23 9.67
CA LEU A 121 -28.15 -16.06 8.57
C LEU A 121 -27.75 -15.19 7.37
N LEU A 122 -28.53 -14.14 7.07
CA LEU A 122 -28.21 -13.14 6.06
C LEU A 122 -26.96 -12.34 6.44
N ILE A 123 -26.84 -11.91 7.70
CA ILE A 123 -25.64 -11.21 8.21
C ILE A 123 -24.38 -12.06 7.99
N LEU A 124 -24.48 -13.37 8.17
CA LEU A 124 -23.36 -14.30 8.00
C LEU A 124 -23.06 -14.62 6.52
N LEU A 125 -24.09 -14.63 5.66
CA LEU A 125 -23.96 -14.90 4.23
C LEU A 125 -23.50 -13.69 3.40
N VAL A 126 -23.82 -12.46 3.81
CA VAL A 126 -23.46 -11.24 3.05
C VAL A 126 -21.95 -11.12 2.81
N PRO A 127 -21.06 -11.29 3.81
CA PRO A 127 -19.62 -11.26 3.59
C PRO A 127 -19.15 -12.34 2.61
N VAL A 128 -19.73 -13.53 2.67
CA VAL A 128 -19.40 -14.65 1.78
C VAL A 128 -19.84 -14.34 0.34
N GLY A 129 -21.03 -13.75 0.17
CA GLY A 129 -21.53 -13.32 -1.13
C GLY A 129 -20.66 -12.24 -1.77
N LEU A 130 -20.21 -11.25 -0.99
CA LEU A 130 -19.29 -10.22 -1.45
C LEU A 130 -17.92 -10.80 -1.84
N LEU A 131 -17.41 -11.76 -1.06
CA LEU A 131 -16.17 -12.49 -1.41
C LEU A 131 -16.33 -13.27 -2.72
N CYS A 132 -17.47 -13.94 -2.94
CA CYS A 132 -17.75 -14.64 -4.20
C CYS A 132 -17.83 -13.68 -5.39
N GLN A 133 -18.56 -12.57 -5.28
CA GLN A 133 -18.66 -11.57 -6.35
C GLN A 133 -17.29 -10.96 -6.69
N TYR A 134 -16.49 -10.68 -5.66
CA TYR A 134 -15.14 -10.18 -5.86
C TYR A 134 -14.27 -11.23 -6.55
N ALA A 135 -14.33 -12.50 -6.12
CA ALA A 135 -13.59 -13.59 -6.74
C ALA A 135 -13.98 -13.74 -8.22
N ASP A 136 -15.26 -13.71 -8.56
CA ASP A 136 -15.75 -13.79 -9.94
C ASP A 136 -15.26 -12.61 -10.79
N GLN A 137 -15.29 -11.39 -10.25
CA GLN A 137 -14.77 -10.21 -10.94
C GLN A 137 -13.26 -10.29 -11.17
N THR A 138 -12.54 -10.85 -10.21
CA THR A 138 -11.10 -11.05 -10.34
C THR A 138 -10.80 -12.09 -11.41
N VAL A 139 -11.49 -13.23 -11.40
CA VAL A 139 -11.36 -14.30 -12.41
C VAL A 139 -11.70 -13.80 -13.82
N SER A 140 -12.69 -12.91 -13.95
CA SER A 140 -13.01 -12.25 -15.22
C SER A 140 -11.84 -11.40 -15.75
N LEU A 141 -11.20 -10.59 -14.88
CA LEU A 141 -10.03 -9.79 -15.25
C LEU A 141 -8.86 -10.68 -15.68
N PHE A 142 -8.64 -11.79 -14.98
CA PHE A 142 -7.60 -12.77 -15.31
C PHE A 142 -7.81 -13.49 -16.64
N SER A 143 -9.08 -13.71 -17.02
CA SER A 143 -9.43 -14.44 -18.24
C SER A 143 -9.30 -13.55 -19.48
N SER A 144 -9.54 -12.24 -19.34
CA SER A 144 -9.36 -11.28 -20.44
C SER A 144 -7.90 -11.03 -20.80
N ASP A 145 -6.99 -10.96 -19.83
CA ASP A 145 -5.57 -10.64 -20.11
C ASP A 145 -4.78 -11.83 -20.69
N ASN A 146 -5.20 -13.07 -20.41
CA ASN A 146 -4.54 -14.28 -20.94
C ASN A 146 -4.98 -14.66 -22.35
N LEU A 147 -6.03 -14.04 -22.91
CA LEU A 147 -6.50 -14.35 -24.27
C LEU A 147 -5.99 -13.37 -25.35
N SER A 148 -5.36 -12.26 -24.96
CA SER A 148 -4.80 -11.26 -25.89
C SER A 148 -3.30 -11.45 -26.18
N SER A 149 -2.73 -12.60 -25.80
CA SER A 149 -1.33 -12.97 -26.11
C SER A 149 -1.27 -14.18 -27.05
N ASP A 150 -2.20 -14.27 -27.99
CA ASP A 150 -2.03 -15.05 -29.22
C ASP A 150 -2.04 -14.10 -30.42
N ALA A 151 -1.39 -12.94 -30.23
CA ALA A 151 -0.79 -12.24 -31.35
C ALA A 151 0.34 -13.15 -31.81
N THR A 152 0.13 -13.75 -32.98
CA THR A 152 1.17 -14.26 -33.87
C THR A 152 2.27 -13.21 -33.97
N GLU A 153 3.26 -13.27 -33.07
CA GLU A 153 4.55 -12.59 -33.21
C GLU A 153 5.19 -13.20 -34.44
N THR A 154 4.79 -12.66 -35.59
CA THR A 154 5.58 -12.70 -36.80
C THR A 154 6.81 -11.89 -36.43
N ASP A 155 7.87 -12.58 -36.00
CA ASP A 155 9.18 -12.03 -35.65
C ASP A 155 9.68 -11.16 -36.80
N SER A 156 9.26 -9.90 -36.80
CA SER A 156 9.76 -8.92 -37.72
C SER A 156 11.08 -8.42 -37.10
N PRO A 157 12.20 -8.53 -37.82
CA PRO A 157 13.49 -8.10 -37.29
C PRO A 157 13.53 -6.59 -36.96
N TRP A 158 12.59 -5.80 -37.50
CA TRP A 158 12.51 -4.35 -37.23
C TRP A 158 12.04 -4.01 -35.80
N MET A 159 11.14 -4.81 -35.22
CA MET A 159 10.65 -4.59 -33.84
C MET A 159 11.74 -4.86 -32.78
N ALA A 160 12.71 -5.73 -33.09
CA ALA A 160 13.80 -6.05 -32.18
C ALA A 160 14.81 -4.90 -32.04
N ASP A 161 15.08 -4.17 -33.13
CA ASP A 161 15.96 -3.00 -33.11
C ASP A 161 15.29 -1.80 -32.43
N GLU A 162 13.99 -1.57 -32.67
CA GLU A 162 13.25 -0.49 -31.99
C GLU A 162 13.20 -0.71 -30.45
N ARG A 163 13.03 -1.96 -30.00
CA ARG A 163 13.13 -2.30 -28.56
C ARG A 163 14.54 -2.09 -28.00
N ARG A 164 15.60 -2.27 -28.80
CA ARG A 164 16.99 -2.02 -28.36
C ARG A 164 17.29 -0.54 -28.27
N GLU A 165 16.83 0.24 -29.24
CA GLU A 165 17.00 1.69 -29.28
C GLU A 165 16.25 2.38 -28.13
N ALA A 166 15.00 1.98 -27.88
CA ALA A 166 14.23 2.48 -26.73
C ALA A 166 14.89 2.15 -25.38
N ARG A 167 15.54 0.99 -25.24
CA ARG A 167 16.32 0.65 -24.03
C ARG A 167 17.60 1.48 -23.90
N GLY A 168 18.25 1.81 -25.01
CA GLY A 168 19.42 2.70 -25.04
C GLY A 168 19.06 4.10 -24.55
N ALA A 169 18.03 4.71 -25.14
CA ALA A 169 17.56 6.05 -24.78
C ALA A 169 17.15 6.16 -23.29
N PHE A 170 16.50 5.12 -22.75
CA PHE A 170 16.12 5.11 -21.33
C PHE A 170 17.33 4.99 -20.41
N LYS A 171 18.33 4.19 -20.80
CA LYS A 171 19.58 4.04 -20.04
C LYS A 171 20.38 5.34 -20.04
N ASP A 172 20.50 6.00 -21.19
CA ASP A 172 21.22 7.26 -21.33
C ASP A 172 20.55 8.38 -20.50
N SER A 173 19.22 8.37 -20.43
CA SER A 173 18.47 9.24 -19.51
C SER A 173 18.88 8.97 -18.06
N ILE A 174 18.82 7.72 -17.60
CA ILE A 174 19.19 7.37 -16.21
C ILE A 174 20.63 7.75 -15.87
N ASP A 175 21.59 7.45 -16.76
CA ASP A 175 22.99 7.77 -16.52
C ASP A 175 23.19 9.30 -16.43
N LYS A 176 22.48 10.10 -17.26
CA LYS A 176 22.46 11.57 -17.17
C LYS A 176 21.84 12.08 -15.88
N TRP A 177 20.77 11.43 -15.38
CA TRP A 177 20.16 11.76 -14.08
C TRP A 177 21.10 11.43 -12.91
N ILE A 178 21.84 10.32 -12.98
CA ILE A 178 22.82 9.92 -11.95
C ILE A 178 23.99 10.90 -11.95
N GLU A 179 24.53 11.25 -13.11
CA GLU A 179 25.64 12.21 -13.24
C GLU A 179 25.22 13.62 -12.78
N ALA A 180 23.99 14.06 -13.09
CA ALA A 180 23.44 15.31 -12.57
C ALA A 180 23.25 15.28 -11.04
N ALA A 181 22.91 14.14 -10.46
CA ALA A 181 22.75 13.99 -9.01
C ALA A 181 24.10 13.95 -8.27
N ASP A 182 25.14 13.37 -8.87
CA ASP A 182 26.47 13.22 -8.25
C ASP A 182 27.28 14.53 -8.25
N HIS A 183 26.95 15.47 -9.15
CA HIS A 183 27.62 16.77 -9.26
C HIS A 183 27.00 17.91 -8.45
N HIS A 184 25.89 17.67 -7.76
CA HIS A 184 25.27 18.68 -6.91
C HIS A 184 25.12 18.20 -5.47
N ASP A 185 25.69 18.98 -4.53
CA ASP A 185 25.24 19.11 -3.12
C ASP A 185 23.79 19.65 -3.09
N SER A 186 22.88 18.96 -3.79
CA SER A 186 21.53 19.41 -4.08
C SER A 186 20.69 19.26 -2.83
N THR A 187 20.38 20.39 -2.23
CA THR A 187 19.38 20.44 -1.17
C THR A 187 18.02 20.02 -1.72
N SER A 188 17.23 19.34 -0.89
CA SER A 188 15.86 18.84 -1.19
C SER A 188 14.92 19.77 -1.98
N PRO A 189 15.02 21.13 -1.93
CA PRO A 189 14.18 22.01 -2.74
C PRO A 189 14.40 21.89 -4.25
N ASP A 190 15.64 21.64 -4.70
CA ASP A 190 15.98 21.68 -6.13
C ASP A 190 15.42 20.47 -6.88
N ILE A 191 15.40 19.30 -6.22
CA ILE A 191 14.81 18.06 -6.75
C ILE A 191 13.29 18.22 -6.95
N MET A 192 12.62 18.94 -6.04
CA MET A 192 11.18 19.20 -6.11
C MET A 192 10.81 20.21 -7.21
N ALA A 193 11.72 21.12 -7.56
CA ALA A 193 11.53 22.05 -8.67
C ALA A 193 11.67 21.32 -10.02
N ALA A 194 12.68 20.46 -10.17
CA ALA A 194 12.91 19.68 -11.39
C ALA A 194 11.75 18.70 -11.71
N LEU A 195 11.14 18.10 -10.68
CA LEU A 195 9.99 17.19 -10.84
C LEU A 195 8.69 17.92 -11.21
N ARG A 196 8.58 19.22 -10.95
CA ARG A 196 7.38 20.00 -11.27
C ARG A 196 7.28 20.42 -12.72
N ASP A 197 8.39 20.52 -13.43
CA ASP A 197 8.38 21.02 -14.81
C ASP A 197 9.38 20.27 -15.71
N PRO A 198 9.05 19.01 -16.08
CA PRO A 198 9.95 18.13 -16.83
C PRO A 198 10.23 18.59 -18.28
N GLY A 199 9.63 19.69 -18.74
CA GLY A 199 9.78 20.20 -20.12
C GLY A 199 10.74 21.38 -20.29
N SER A 200 11.42 21.82 -19.24
CA SER A 200 12.21 23.07 -19.26
C SER A 200 13.72 22.89 -19.51
N LEU A 201 14.21 21.67 -19.73
CA LEU A 201 15.65 21.37 -19.85
C LEU A 201 16.19 21.33 -21.29
N ASP A 202 15.37 21.62 -22.30
CA ASP A 202 15.77 21.49 -23.72
C ASP A 202 16.07 22.83 -24.45
N GLU A 203 16.09 23.99 -23.77
CA GLU A 203 16.26 25.30 -24.45
C GLU A 203 17.63 26.00 -24.31
N ASP A 204 18.66 25.38 -23.74
CA ASP A 204 20.02 25.96 -23.78
C ASP A 204 21.06 24.93 -24.26
N GLY A 205 21.30 24.92 -25.57
CA GLY A 205 22.34 24.16 -26.27
C GLY A 205 22.48 24.54 -27.74
#